data_AF-A0A947A3N5-F1
#
_entry.id   AF-A0A947A3N5-F1
#
_cell.length_a   1.000
_cell.length_b   1.000
_cell.length_c   1.000
_cell.angle_alpha   90.00
_cell.angle_beta   90.00
_cell.angle_gamma   90.00
#
_symmetry.space_group_name_H-M   'P 1'
#
loop_
_entity.id
_entity.type
_entity.pdbx_description
1 polymer ?
#
loop_
_entity_poly.entity_id
_entity_poly.type
_entity_poly.pdbx_seq_one_letter_code
_entity_poly.pdbx_strand_id
1 'polypeptide(L)'
;MRSLTLIVLLSILSFTSHGQELKDIDEVAPFSEGLAAVRVGNQWGFINEQGDLVIDFRDDLVWNKLADTEKQDIEGIRYPVFKDGLCVIKEMLEEEEIYVYGYIDKTGAVKIKPEYL
;
A
#
# COMPACT_ATOMS: atom_id res chain seq x y z
N MET A 1 -18.29 -46.47 12.57
CA MET A 1 -17.27 -46.21 11.52
C MET A 1 -17.68 -45.15 10.49
N ARG A 2 -18.97 -44.87 10.23
CA ARG A 2 -19.43 -43.84 9.25
C ARG A 2 -19.26 -42.37 9.69
N SER A 3 -19.23 -42.11 10.99
CA SER A 3 -19.07 -40.75 11.53
C SER A 3 -17.62 -40.24 11.49
N LEU A 4 -16.64 -41.15 11.59
CA LEU A 4 -15.21 -40.77 11.61
C LEU A 4 -14.72 -40.30 10.24
N THR A 5 -15.20 -40.90 9.15
CA THR A 5 -14.86 -40.50 7.78
C THR A 5 -15.40 -39.12 7.42
N LEU A 6 -16.55 -38.72 7.97
CA LEU A 6 -17.15 -37.40 7.72
C LEU A 6 -16.35 -36.28 8.41
N ILE A 7 -15.88 -36.54 9.63
CA ILE A 7 -15.06 -35.60 10.41
C ILE A 7 -13.71 -35.38 9.73
N VAL A 8 -13.06 -36.45 9.26
CA VAL A 8 -11.79 -36.36 8.53
C VAL A 8 -11.95 -35.53 7.24
N LEU A 9 -13.06 -35.70 6.50
CA LEU A 9 -13.34 -34.94 5.28
C LEU A 9 -13.53 -33.44 5.56
N LEU A 10 -14.25 -33.09 6.63
CA LEU A 10 -14.49 -31.70 7.07
C LEU A 10 -13.19 -31.01 7.51
N SER A 11 -12.28 -31.72 8.17
CA SER A 11 -10.97 -31.15 8.54
C SER A 11 -10.07 -30.87 7.35
N ILE A 12 -10.19 -31.61 6.23
CA ILE A 12 -9.39 -31.35 5.02
C ILE A 12 -9.86 -30.07 4.29
N LEU A 13 -11.15 -29.75 4.36
CA LEU A 13 -11.73 -28.53 3.79
C LEU A 13 -11.22 -27.23 4.44
N SER A 14 -10.75 -27.28 5.69
CA SER A 14 -10.21 -26.12 6.41
C SER A 14 -8.76 -25.76 6.03
N PHE A 15 -8.07 -26.60 5.25
CA PHE A 15 -6.66 -26.42 4.89
C PHE A 15 -6.42 -25.78 3.52
N THR A 16 -7.44 -25.25 2.85
CA THR A 16 -7.21 -24.44 1.65
C THR A 16 -6.61 -23.10 2.07
N SER A 17 -5.29 -23.10 2.23
CA SER A 17 -4.43 -21.91 2.28
C SER A 17 -4.64 -21.14 0.98
N HIS A 18 -5.48 -20.10 1.01
CA HIS A 18 -5.61 -19.17 -0.10
C HIS A 18 -4.39 -18.25 -0.03
N GLY A 19 -3.35 -18.57 -0.79
CA GLY A 19 -2.23 -17.64 -1.00
C GLY A 19 -2.71 -16.50 -1.90
N GLN A 20 -2.53 -15.26 -1.46
CA GLN A 20 -2.80 -14.11 -2.30
C GLN A 20 -1.80 -14.07 -3.46
N GLU A 21 -2.27 -13.87 -4.68
CA GLU A 21 -1.44 -13.67 -5.87
C GLU A 21 -1.65 -12.23 -6.38
N LEU A 22 -0.58 -11.43 -6.39
CA LEU A 22 -0.57 -10.12 -7.04
C LEU A 22 -0.02 -10.26 -8.46
N LYS A 23 -0.79 -9.84 -9.46
CA LYS A 23 -0.41 -9.92 -10.88
C LYS A 23 0.00 -8.55 -11.40
N ASP A 24 0.81 -8.56 -12.45
CA ASP A 24 1.21 -7.37 -13.20
C ASP A 24 1.90 -6.28 -12.35
N ILE A 25 2.64 -6.71 -11.32
CA ILE A 25 3.46 -5.82 -10.50
C ILE A 25 4.62 -5.28 -11.34
N ASP A 26 4.63 -3.96 -11.53
CA ASP A 26 5.70 -3.27 -12.25
C ASP A 26 6.93 -3.03 -11.36
N GLU A 27 6.71 -2.80 -10.07
CA GLU A 27 7.75 -2.36 -9.14
C GLU A 27 7.42 -2.73 -7.70
N VAL A 28 8.45 -3.06 -6.92
CA VAL A 28 8.37 -3.31 -5.47
C VAL A 28 9.45 -2.50 -4.78
N ALA A 29 9.06 -1.70 -3.80
CA ALA A 29 9.97 -0.93 -2.96
C ALA A 29 10.54 -1.78 -1.80
N PRO A 30 11.69 -1.41 -1.23
CA PRO A 30 12.17 -2.00 0.02
C PRO A 30 11.15 -1.86 1.13
N PHE A 31 11.13 -2.83 2.06
CA PHE A 31 10.34 -2.71 3.27
C PHE A 31 10.80 -1.53 4.12
N SER A 32 9.85 -0.75 4.60
CA SER A 32 10.01 0.22 5.67
C SER A 32 8.90 -0.03 6.68
N GLU A 33 9.24 -0.09 7.96
CA GLU A 33 8.22 -0.09 9.01
C GLU A 33 7.20 -1.25 8.94
N GLY A 34 7.62 -2.37 8.35
CA GLY A 34 6.82 -3.59 8.16
C GLY A 34 5.97 -3.62 6.87
N LEU A 35 6.06 -2.59 6.03
CA LEU A 35 5.31 -2.47 4.77
C LEU A 35 6.24 -2.21 3.58
N ALA A 36 5.92 -2.77 2.42
CA ALA A 36 6.58 -2.47 1.15
C ALA A 36 5.55 -1.94 0.15
N ALA A 37 5.88 -0.84 -0.54
CA ALA A 37 5.03 -0.33 -1.60
C ALA A 37 5.17 -1.18 -2.87
N VAL A 38 4.06 -1.46 -3.54
CA VAL A 38 4.00 -2.20 -4.81
C VAL A 38 3.27 -1.37 -5.85
N ARG A 39 3.76 -1.34 -7.09
CA ARG A 39 3.18 -0.52 -8.18
C ARG A 39 2.55 -1.39 -9.25
N VAL A 40 1.38 -0.97 -9.72
CA VAL A 40 0.74 -1.44 -10.97
C VAL A 40 0.33 -0.22 -11.77
N GLY A 41 0.91 -0.01 -12.95
CA GLY A 41 0.69 1.19 -13.74
C GLY A 41 1.10 2.44 -12.97
N ASN A 42 0.17 3.37 -12.75
CA ASN A 42 0.42 4.61 -12.00
C ASN A 42 -0.05 4.56 -10.55
N GLN A 43 -0.53 3.41 -10.09
CA GLN A 43 -1.09 3.24 -8.75
C GLN A 43 -0.14 2.44 -7.87
N TRP A 44 -0.10 2.79 -6.58
CA TRP A 44 0.68 2.08 -5.58
C TRP A 44 -0.23 1.50 -4.50
N GLY A 45 0.07 0.30 -4.04
CA GLY A 45 -0.48 -0.30 -2.83
C GLY A 45 0.63 -0.64 -1.83
N PHE A 46 0.28 -1.22 -0.69
CA PHE A 46 1.27 -1.71 0.28
C PHE A 46 1.01 -3.17 0.65
N ILE A 47 2.08 -3.95 0.64
CA ILE A 47 2.09 -5.32 1.15
C ILE A 47 2.77 -5.41 2.52
N ASN A 48 2.35 -6.38 3.34
CA ASN A 48 3.06 -6.75 4.56
C ASN A 48 4.23 -7.71 4.26
N GLU A 49 4.98 -8.11 5.30
CA GLU A 49 6.10 -9.05 5.18
C GLU A 49 5.70 -10.47 4.74
N GLN A 50 4.41 -10.81 4.82
CA GLN A 50 3.84 -12.07 4.35
C GLN A 50 3.47 -12.02 2.86
N GLY A 51 3.52 -10.83 2.25
CA GLY A 51 3.13 -10.58 0.86
C GLY A 51 1.65 -10.27 0.67
N ASP A 52 0.87 -10.17 1.74
CA ASP A 52 -0.55 -9.81 1.67
C ASP A 52 -0.70 -8.31 1.37
N LEU A 53 -1.63 -7.95 0.50
CA LEU A 53 -1.95 -6.56 0.19
C LEU A 53 -2.79 -6.01 1.34
N VAL A 54 -2.22 -5.10 2.11
CA VAL A 54 -2.86 -4.52 3.31
C VAL A 54 -3.36 -3.09 3.08
N ILE A 55 -2.86 -2.41 2.05
CA ILE A 55 -3.43 -1.17 1.54
C ILE A 55 -3.59 -1.34 0.04
N ASP A 56 -4.83 -1.19 -0.45
CA ASP A 56 -5.17 -1.32 -1.86
C ASP A 56 -4.46 -0.29 -2.74
N PHE A 57 -4.49 -0.52 -4.06
CA PHE A 57 -3.87 0.38 -5.02
C PHE A 57 -4.55 1.76 -5.06
N ARG A 58 -3.75 2.80 -4.91
CA ARG A 58 -4.15 4.21 -4.88
C ARG A 58 -3.32 5.03 -5.86
N ASP A 59 -3.94 6.03 -6.46
CA ASP A 59 -3.32 7.02 -7.35
C ASP A 59 -2.88 8.31 -6.63
N ASP A 60 -3.31 8.50 -5.38
CA ASP A 60 -3.05 9.68 -4.57
C ASP A 60 -1.75 9.62 -3.74
N LEU A 61 -1.06 8.47 -3.73
CA LEU A 61 0.23 8.35 -3.04
C LEU A 61 1.30 9.18 -3.74
N VAL A 62 2.15 9.85 -2.95
CA VAL A 62 3.22 10.70 -3.51
C VAL A 62 4.42 9.86 -3.91
N TRP A 63 4.81 9.99 -5.19
CA TRP A 63 6.02 9.40 -5.74
C TRP A 63 6.46 10.13 -7.02
N ASN A 64 7.74 10.03 -7.37
CA ASN A 64 8.28 10.55 -8.62
C ASN A 64 9.34 9.57 -9.19
N LYS A 65 9.10 9.10 -10.42
CA LYS A 65 10.02 8.20 -11.15
C LYS A 65 11.42 8.80 -11.33
N LEU A 66 11.51 10.12 -11.45
CA LEU A 66 12.75 10.89 -11.61
C LEU A 66 13.11 11.67 -10.33
N ALA A 67 12.67 11.17 -9.16
CA ALA A 67 12.97 11.80 -7.87
C ALA A 67 14.47 12.04 -7.69
N ASP A 68 14.80 13.25 -7.24
CA ASP A 68 16.14 13.60 -6.78
C ASP A 68 16.28 13.16 -5.33
N THR A 69 16.87 11.99 -5.11
CA THR A 69 16.99 11.37 -3.78
C THR A 69 17.88 12.15 -2.81
N GLU A 70 18.56 13.20 -3.27
CA GLU A 70 19.29 14.13 -2.40
C GLU A 70 18.35 15.12 -1.70
N LYS A 71 17.14 15.36 -2.27
CA LYS A 71 16.13 16.20 -1.65
C LYS A 71 15.46 15.49 -0.48
N GLN A 72 15.30 16.23 0.61
CA GLN A 72 14.67 15.74 1.85
C GLN A 72 13.17 16.02 1.91
N ASP A 73 12.63 16.69 0.89
CA ASP A 73 11.22 16.99 0.74
C ASP A 73 10.51 15.95 -0.13
N ILE A 74 9.26 16.24 -0.47
CA ILE A 74 8.41 15.37 -1.29
C ILE A 74 8.97 15.09 -2.69
N GLU A 75 9.85 15.95 -3.22
CA GLU A 75 10.42 15.77 -4.55
C GLU A 75 11.48 14.65 -4.58
N GLY A 76 12.04 14.30 -3.43
CA GLY A 76 12.96 13.17 -3.26
C GLY A 76 12.28 11.82 -3.09
N ILE A 77 10.94 11.78 -3.01
CA ILE A 77 10.18 10.55 -2.82
C ILE A 77 10.09 9.77 -4.13
N ARG A 78 10.97 8.77 -4.30
CA ARG A 78 10.98 7.87 -5.47
C ARG A 78 9.78 6.92 -5.51
N TYR A 79 9.36 6.44 -4.35
CA TYR A 79 8.24 5.52 -4.14
C TYR A 79 7.57 5.84 -2.80
N PRO A 80 6.28 5.52 -2.63
CA PRO A 80 5.58 5.74 -1.37
C PRO A 80 6.24 4.95 -0.24
N VAL A 81 6.43 5.59 0.91
CA VAL A 81 7.07 4.97 2.06
C VAL A 81 6.43 5.47 3.35
N PHE A 82 6.33 4.57 4.33
CA PHE A 82 5.94 4.95 5.69
C PHE A 82 7.16 5.44 6.46
N LYS A 83 7.00 6.59 7.12
CA LYS A 83 7.94 7.16 8.06
C LYS A 83 7.18 7.70 9.27
N ASP A 84 7.56 7.27 10.45
CA ASP A 84 6.88 7.57 11.72
C ASP A 84 5.39 7.20 11.69
N GLY A 85 5.06 6.08 11.03
CA GLY A 85 3.68 5.59 10.90
C GLY A 85 2.79 6.35 9.91
N LEU A 86 3.33 7.31 9.16
CA LEU A 86 2.59 8.11 8.20
C LEU A 86 3.16 7.95 6.77
N CYS A 87 2.28 8.01 5.77
CA CYS A 87 2.64 8.07 4.37
C CYS A 87 1.95 9.26 3.70
N VAL A 88 2.68 9.98 2.84
CA VAL A 88 2.19 11.20 2.19
C VAL A 88 1.23 10.85 1.05
N ILE A 89 0.08 11.52 1.04
CA ILE A 89 -0.87 11.54 -0.08
C ILE A 89 -1.02 12.97 -0.62
N LYS A 90 -1.49 13.09 -1.84
CA LYS A 90 -1.79 14.38 -2.49
C LYS A 90 -3.19 14.39 -3.09
N GLU A 91 -3.79 15.56 -3.12
CA GLU A 91 -5.08 15.80 -3.76
C GLU A 91 -4.98 17.10 -4.58
N MET A 92 -5.61 17.13 -5.76
CA MET A 92 -5.67 18.33 -6.59
C MET A 92 -6.87 19.17 -6.17
N LEU A 93 -6.66 20.44 -5.84
CA LEU A 93 -7.74 21.41 -5.70
C LEU A 93 -8.04 22.02 -7.07
N GLU A 94 -9.17 21.60 -7.67
CA GLU A 94 -9.56 22.01 -9.02
C GLU A 94 -9.75 23.53 -9.17
N GLU A 95 -10.18 24.21 -8.10
CA GLU A 95 -10.43 25.66 -8.13
C GLU A 95 -9.14 26.48 -8.30
N GLU A 96 -8.01 25.96 -7.81
CA GLU A 96 -6.73 26.67 -7.78
C GLU A 96 -5.63 25.99 -8.61
N GLU A 97 -5.92 24.84 -9.23
CA GLU A 97 -4.97 24.00 -9.98
C GLU A 97 -3.68 23.67 -9.20
N ILE A 98 -3.79 23.49 -7.88
CA ILE A 98 -2.66 23.12 -7.03
C ILE A 98 -2.86 21.78 -6.33
N TYR A 99 -1.74 21.13 -6.01
CA TYR A 99 -1.75 19.96 -5.13
C TYR A 99 -1.64 20.40 -3.67
N VAL A 100 -2.52 19.85 -2.84
CA VAL A 100 -2.41 19.86 -1.38
C VAL A 100 -2.00 18.48 -0.88
N TYR A 101 -1.36 18.42 0.29
CA TYR A 101 -0.76 17.20 0.82
C TYR A 101 -1.37 16.83 2.16
N GLY A 102 -1.61 15.53 2.33
CA GLY A 102 -2.11 14.93 3.57
C GLY A 102 -1.29 13.70 3.93
N TYR A 103 -1.79 12.95 4.91
CA TYR A 103 -1.13 11.75 5.39
C TYR A 103 -2.14 10.64 5.68
N ILE A 104 -1.81 9.42 5.28
CA ILE A 104 -2.49 8.19 5.71
C ILE A 104 -1.69 7.47 6.79
N ASP A 105 -2.37 6.71 7.64
CA ASP A 105 -1.73 5.76 8.54
C ASP A 105 -1.51 4.37 7.86
N LYS A 106 -0.90 3.43 8.60
CA LYS A 106 -0.59 2.07 8.10
C LYS A 106 -1.82 1.21 7.79
N THR A 107 -3.02 1.67 8.10
CA THR A 107 -4.28 1.01 7.70
C THR A 107 -4.83 1.57 6.38
N GLY A 108 -4.21 2.63 5.85
CA GLY A 108 -4.69 3.35 4.68
C GLY A 108 -5.71 4.46 4.99
N ALA A 109 -6.04 4.66 6.26
CA ALA A 109 -6.96 5.71 6.69
C ALA A 109 -6.28 7.08 6.70
N VAL A 110 -6.98 8.09 6.19
CA VAL A 110 -6.49 9.49 6.20
C VAL A 110 -6.39 9.98 7.64
N LYS A 111 -5.16 10.26 8.08
CA LYS A 111 -4.83 10.77 9.42
C LYS A 111 -4.79 12.30 9.45
N ILE A 112 -4.26 12.90 8.39
CA ILE A 112 -4.23 14.35 8.17
C ILE A 112 -4.79 14.58 6.77
N LYS A 113 -5.85 15.38 6.68
CA LYS A 113 -6.49 15.65 5.40
C LYS A 113 -5.60 16.55 4.54
N PRO A 114 -5.59 16.35 3.22
CA PRO A 114 -5.00 17.32 2.30
C PRO A 114 -5.77 18.64 2.39
N GLU A 115 -5.15 19.67 2.98
CA GLU A 115 -5.70 21.03 3.09
C GLU A 115 -4.56 22.05 3.09
N TYR A 116 -4.86 23.32 2.85
CA TYR A 116 -3.89 24.40 3.01
C TYR A 116 -3.43 24.46 4.47
N LEU A 117 -2.12 24.52 4.68
CA LEU A 117 -1.51 24.82 5.98
C LEU A 117 -1.50 26.33 6.25
#